data_AF-A0AAJ2K6B3-F1
#
_entry.id   AF-A0AAJ2K6B3-F1
#
_cell.length_a   1.000
_cell.length_b   1.000
_cell.length_c   1.000
_cell.angle_alpha   90.00
_cell.angle_beta   90.00
_cell.angle_gamma   90.00
#
_symmetry.space_group_name_H-M   'P 1'
#
loop_
_entity.id
_entity.type
_entity.pdbx_description
1 polymer ?
#
loop_
_entity_poly.entity_id
_entity_poly.type
_entity_poly.pdbx_seq_one_letter_code
_entity_poly.pdbx_strand_id
1 'polypeptide(L)'
;MKFVHQREHLNEDDLVVIECSQTCNIRLMNDANFRSFKNGGRHTYHGGAFDTFPAKIAAPSTGFWNITIDTAGRKVDTNAGRKPPFTHKIKIVRRSTSRLG
;
A
#
# COMPACT_ATOMS: atom_id res chain seq x y z
N MET A 1 -7.01 11.06 -8.69
CA MET A 1 -5.64 10.66 -8.33
C MET A 1 -5.33 9.33 -9.00
N LYS A 2 -4.11 9.12 -9.53
CA LYS A 2 -3.71 7.84 -10.11
C LYS A 2 -2.96 7.04 -9.06
N PHE A 3 -3.44 5.84 -8.75
CA PHE A 3 -2.84 4.93 -7.79
C PHE A 3 -3.04 3.48 -8.24
N VAL A 4 -2.18 2.59 -7.77
CA VAL A 4 -2.42 1.14 -7.80
C VAL A 4 -3.41 0.82 -6.68
N HIS A 5 -4.32 -0.12 -6.91
CA HIS A 5 -5.28 -0.60 -5.92
C HIS A 5 -5.42 -2.11 -5.98
N GLN A 6 -5.32 -2.75 -4.82
CA GLN A 6 -5.67 -4.16 -4.60
C GLN A 6 -6.50 -4.27 -3.32
N ARG A 7 -7.60 -5.03 -3.37
CA ARG A 7 -8.39 -5.38 -2.19
C ARG A 7 -8.17 -6.85 -1.86
N GLU A 8 -7.87 -7.13 -0.60
CA GLU A 8 -7.48 -8.47 -0.15
C GLU A 8 -8.13 -8.78 1.20
N HIS A 9 -8.50 -10.03 1.44
CA HIS A 9 -8.86 -10.47 2.79
C HIS A 9 -7.59 -10.85 3.53
N LEU A 10 -7.28 -10.17 4.63
CA LEU A 10 -6.10 -10.41 5.46
C LEU A 10 -6.54 -10.92 6.83
N ASN A 11 -5.76 -11.82 7.42
CA ASN A 11 -5.87 -12.11 8.85
C ASN A 11 -5.08 -11.07 9.65
N GLU A 12 -5.42 -10.89 10.92
CA GLU A 12 -4.56 -10.17 11.86
C GLU A 12 -3.11 -10.67 11.75
N ASP A 13 -2.15 -9.74 11.76
CA ASP A 13 -0.71 -9.98 11.63
C ASP A 13 -0.20 -10.52 10.28
N ASP A 14 -1.08 -10.78 9.31
CA ASP A 14 -0.63 -10.98 7.92
C ASP A 14 0.18 -9.76 7.47
N LEU A 15 1.32 -10.01 6.83
CA LEU A 15 2.18 -8.92 6.35
C LEU A 15 1.92 -8.64 4.87
N VAL A 16 1.60 -7.39 4.58
CA VAL A 16 1.66 -6.82 3.24
C VAL A 16 3.09 -6.34 2.99
N VAL A 17 3.83 -7.06 2.15
CA VAL A 17 5.21 -6.77 1.78
C VAL A 17 5.25 -6.14 0.39
N ILE A 18 5.77 -4.92 0.28
CA ILE A 18 5.69 -4.12 -0.93
C ILE A 18 7.07 -3.66 -1.36
N GLU A 19 7.39 -3.86 -2.63
CA GLU A 19 8.56 -3.27 -3.29
C GLU A 19 8.10 -2.22 -4.29
N CYS A 20 8.87 -1.13 -4.43
CA CYS A 20 8.65 -0.05 -5.37
C CYS A 20 9.98 0.47 -5.92
N SER A 21 10.00 0.92 -7.18
CA SER A 21 11.21 1.45 -7.84
C SER A 21 11.63 2.86 -7.40
N GLN A 22 10.79 3.52 -6.59
CA GLN A 22 10.97 4.89 -6.11
C GLN A 22 10.09 5.12 -4.88
N THR A 23 10.34 6.25 -4.20
CA THR A 23 9.50 6.70 -3.08
C THR A 23 8.03 6.75 -3.45
N CYS A 24 7.19 6.18 -2.60
CA CYS A 24 5.74 6.11 -2.78
C CYS A 24 5.00 6.22 -1.44
N ASN A 25 3.74 6.63 -1.51
CA ASN A 25 2.80 6.47 -0.41
C ASN A 25 2.16 5.10 -0.52
N ILE A 26 2.18 4.37 0.58
CA ILE A 26 1.49 3.09 0.73
C ILE A 26 0.43 3.27 1.81
N ARG A 27 -0.81 2.90 1.51
CA ARG A 27 -1.92 2.95 2.48
C ARG A 27 -2.66 1.63 2.52
N LEU A 28 -2.86 1.12 3.72
CA LEU A 28 -3.73 0.00 4.03
C LEU A 28 -4.98 0.56 4.74
N MET A 29 -6.16 0.33 4.16
CA MET A 29 -7.43 0.91 4.60
C MET A 29 -8.55 -0.12 4.60
N ASN A 30 -9.46 -0.07 5.57
CA ASN A 30 -10.72 -0.78 5.45
C ASN A 30 -11.60 -0.14 4.34
N ASP A 31 -12.73 -0.77 4.01
CA ASP A 31 -13.59 -0.32 2.91
C ASP A 31 -14.16 1.09 3.13
N ALA A 32 -14.53 1.43 4.37
CA ALA A 32 -15.07 2.75 4.70
C ALA A 32 -14.02 3.86 4.46
N ASN A 33 -12.79 3.65 4.94
CA ASN A 33 -11.68 4.58 4.75
C ASN A 33 -11.26 4.67 3.28
N PHE A 34 -11.23 3.54 2.55
CA PHE A 34 -10.91 3.56 1.12
C PHE A 34 -11.95 4.34 0.31
N ARG A 35 -13.24 4.19 0.62
CA ARG A 35 -14.31 4.98 -0.01
C ARG A 35 -14.12 6.48 0.25
N SER A 36 -13.83 6.87 1.49
CA SER A 36 -13.54 8.26 1.83
C SER A 36 -12.30 8.79 1.10
N PHE A 37 -11.20 8.02 1.08
CA PHE A 37 -9.98 8.34 0.33
C PHE A 37 -10.24 8.59 -1.16
N LYS A 38 -10.99 7.68 -1.81
CA LYS A 38 -11.31 7.78 -3.23
C LYS A 38 -12.12 9.04 -3.55
N ASN A 39 -12.94 9.49 -2.61
CA ASN A 39 -13.76 10.69 -2.72
C ASN A 39 -13.06 11.96 -2.21
N GLY A 40 -11.78 11.90 -1.83
CA GLY A 40 -11.04 13.04 -1.29
C GLY A 40 -11.46 13.46 0.12
N GLY A 41 -12.23 12.61 0.81
CA GLY A 41 -12.68 12.83 2.18
C GLY A 41 -11.63 12.43 3.23
N ARG A 42 -11.91 12.80 4.49
CA ARG A 42 -11.11 12.40 5.64
C ARG A 42 -11.16 10.89 5.82
N HIS A 43 -10.00 10.28 6.01
CA HIS A 43 -9.83 8.83 6.18
C HIS A 43 -8.59 8.57 7.04
N THR A 44 -8.53 7.38 7.63
CA THR A 44 -7.35 6.86 8.32
C THR A 44 -6.78 5.68 7.56
N TYR A 45 -5.49 5.39 7.75
CA TYR A 45 -4.78 4.30 7.09
C TYR A 45 -3.59 3.84 7.93
N HIS A 46 -3.14 2.60 7.68
CA HIS A 46 -1.84 2.11 8.13
C HIS A 46 -0.84 2.24 6.97
N GLY A 47 0.35 2.75 7.25
CA GLY A 47 1.37 3.04 6.24
C GLY A 47 1.79 4.51 6.25
N GLY A 48 2.14 5.05 5.10
CA GLY A 48 2.75 6.38 4.97
C GLY A 48 3.61 6.49 3.72
N ALA A 49 4.52 7.46 3.72
CA ALA A 49 5.55 7.59 2.69
C ALA A 49 6.71 6.64 3.00
N PHE A 50 7.10 5.85 2.01
CA PHE A 50 8.24 4.94 2.09
C PHE A 50 9.24 5.27 0.98
N ASP A 51 10.51 5.34 1.33
CA ASP A 51 11.64 5.50 0.41
C ASP A 51 12.61 4.30 0.44
N THR A 52 12.43 3.39 1.39
CA THR A 52 13.23 2.18 1.59
C THR A 52 12.34 0.95 1.46
N PHE A 53 12.78 -0.05 0.68
CA PHE A 53 11.99 -1.24 0.34
C PHE A 53 12.77 -2.54 0.59
N PRO A 54 12.10 -3.65 0.94
CA PRO A 54 10.64 -3.81 0.98
C PRO A 54 9.99 -3.15 2.21
N ALA A 55 8.90 -2.41 1.97
CA ALA A 55 8.02 -1.92 3.02
C ALA A 55 7.16 -3.07 3.54
N LYS A 56 6.92 -3.12 4.85
CA LYS A 56 6.13 -4.17 5.49
C LYS A 56 5.07 -3.52 6.37
N ILE A 57 3.80 -3.82 6.12
CA ILE A 57 2.68 -3.34 6.91
C ILE A 57 1.89 -4.55 7.40
N ALA A 58 1.77 -4.71 8.71
CA ALA A 58 0.93 -5.73 9.31
C ALA A 58 -0.54 -5.32 9.23
N ALA A 59 -1.41 -6.26 8.89
CA ALA A 59 -2.85 -6.06 9.02
C ALA A 59 -3.19 -5.97 10.52
N PRO A 60 -3.80 -4.86 10.98
CA PRO A 60 -4.07 -4.64 12.41
C PRO A 60 -5.24 -5.50 12.93
N SER A 61 -6.02 -6.10 12.04
CA SER A 61 -7.12 -7.00 12.37
C SER A 61 -7.50 -7.84 11.15
N THR A 62 -8.17 -8.97 11.40
CA THR A 62 -8.76 -9.79 10.32
C THR A 62 -9.87 -9.04 9.60
N GLY A 63 -9.89 -9.10 8.27
CA GLY A 63 -10.94 -8.55 7.44
C GLY A 63 -10.47 -8.15 6.04
N PHE A 64 -11.34 -7.44 5.31
CA PHE A 64 -10.99 -6.88 4.01
C PHE A 64 -10.23 -5.57 4.13
N TRP A 65 -9.10 -5.52 3.46
CA TRP A 65 -8.23 -4.36 3.39
C TRP A 65 -7.98 -3.95 1.94
N ASN A 66 -7.93 -2.64 1.72
CA ASN A 66 -7.60 -1.98 0.46
C ASN A 66 -6.18 -1.45 0.57
N ILE A 67 -5.30 -1.95 -0.29
CA ILE A 67 -3.91 -1.55 -0.44
C ILE A 67 -3.86 -0.55 -1.59
N THR A 68 -3.35 0.65 -1.34
CA THR A 68 -3.08 1.64 -2.38
C THR A 68 -1.61 2.03 -2.41
N ILE A 69 -1.10 2.25 -3.62
CA ILE A 69 0.27 2.73 -3.87
C ILE A 69 0.19 3.90 -4.84
N ASP A 70 0.69 5.06 -4.44
CA ASP A 70 0.85 6.22 -5.32
C ASP A 70 2.22 6.86 -5.14
N THR A 71 2.74 7.40 -6.21
CA THR A 71 3.91 8.28 -6.14
C THR A 71 3.36 9.69 -6.06
N ALA A 72 3.31 10.27 -4.85
CA ALA A 72 2.95 11.68 -4.71
C ALA A 72 3.84 12.48 -5.66
N GLY A 73 3.20 13.14 -6.63
CA GLY A 73 3.84 13.50 -7.88
C GLY A 73 5.06 14.40 -7.70
N ARG A 74 6.25 13.80 -7.76
CA ARG A 74 7.32 14.46 -8.49
C ARG A 74 6.95 14.38 -9.96
N LYS A 75 6.32 15.45 -10.46
CA LYS A 75 6.46 15.82 -11.87
C LYS A 75 7.96 16.02 -12.08
N VAL A 76 8.65 14.99 -12.54
CA VAL A 76 10.03 15.13 -12.98
C VAL A 76 9.98 15.80 -14.34
N ASP A 77 10.75 16.87 -14.47
CA ASP A 77 10.93 17.69 -15.66
C ASP A 77 11.06 16.85 -16.94
N THR A 78 10.38 17.30 -17.98
CA THR A 78 10.21 16.65 -19.29
C THR A 78 11.49 16.61 -20.16
N ASN A 79 12.68 16.79 -19.58
CA ASN A 79 13.95 16.86 -20.33
C ASN A 79 14.96 15.75 -19.99
N ALA A 80 14.58 14.71 -19.26
CA ALA A 80 15.44 13.54 -19.07
C ALA A 80 14.98 12.38 -19.95
N GLY A 81 15.92 11.79 -20.72
CA GLY A 81 15.68 10.58 -21.51
C GLY A 81 14.87 9.54 -20.75
N ARG A 82 13.94 8.88 -21.48
CA ARG A 82 12.89 7.95 -21.00
C ARG A 82 13.23 7.27 -19.67
N LYS A 83 12.84 7.88 -18.54
CA LYS A 83 12.93 7.22 -17.23
C LYS A 83 12.11 5.93 -17.27
N PRO A 84 12.60 4.82 -16.69
CA PRO A 84 11.85 3.58 -16.65
C PRO A 84 10.49 3.81 -15.95
N PRO A 85 9.43 3.11 -16.38
CA PRO A 85 8.12 3.23 -15.77
C PRO A 85 8.18 2.83 -14.29
N PHE A 86 7.33 3.44 -13.48
CA PHE A 86 7.15 3.04 -12.08
C PHE A 86 6.81 1.55 -11.98
N THR A 87 7.62 0.78 -11.26
CA THR A 87 7.36 -0.63 -10.97
C THR A 87 7.07 -0.85 -9.50
N HIS A 88 6.21 -1.83 -9.22
CA HIS A 88 5.83 -2.22 -7.87
C HIS A 88 5.54 -3.71 -7.82
N LYS A 89 5.65 -4.31 -6.64
CA LYS A 89 5.26 -5.70 -6.36
C LYS A 89 4.62 -5.77 -4.98
N ILE A 90 3.48 -6.44 -4.89
CA ILE A 90 2.77 -6.71 -3.63
C ILE A 90 2.87 -8.21 -3.36
N LYS A 91 3.32 -8.57 -2.16
CA LYS A 91 3.35 -9.95 -1.65
C LYS A 91 2.66 -10.00 -0.30
N ILE A 92 1.73 -10.93 -0.13
CA ILE A 92 1.14 -11.22 1.18
C ILE A 92 1.90 -12.38 1.82
N VAL A 93 2.41 -12.17 3.03
CA VAL A 93 2.97 -13.23 3.87
C VAL A 93 1.94 -13.55 4.94
N ARG A 94 1.28 -14.71 4.79
CA ARG A 94 0.29 -15.18 5.75
C ARG A 94 0.98 -15.60 7.03
N ARG A 95 0.58 -15.03 8.18
CA ARG A 95 1.01 -15.55 9.47
C ARG A 95 -0.04 -16.54 9.94
N SER A 96 0.35 -17.80 10.11
CA SER A 96 -0.56 -18.80 10.64
C SER A 96 -0.95 -18.41 12.06
N THR A 97 -2.24 -18.49 12.37
CA THR A 97 -2.77 -18.43 13.73
C THR A 97 -2.38 -19.70 14.50
N SER A 98 -1.08 -20.01 14.60
CA SER A 98 -0.58 -20.95 15.61
C SER A 98 -0.42 -20.17 16.92
N ARG A 99 -1.54 -19.72 17.47
CA ARG A 99 -1.69 -19.45 18.90
C ARG A 99 -2.58 -20.56 19.46
N LEU A 100 -2.08 -21.79 19.37
CA LEU A 100 -2.48 -22.87 20.28
C LEU A 100 -1.46 -22.81 21.42
N GLY A 101 -1.89 -22.26 22.54
CA GLY A 101 -1.22 -22.20 23.83
C GLY A 101 -2.26 -21.87 24.87
#